data_AF-U5N981-F1
#
_entry.id   AF-U5N981-F1
#
_cell.length_a   1.000
_cell.length_b   1.000
_cell.length_c   1.000
_cell.angle_alpha   90.00
_cell.angle_beta   90.00
_cell.angle_gamma   90.00
#
_symmetry.space_group_name_H-M   'P 1'
#
loop_
_entity.id
_entity.type
_entity.pdbx_description
1 polymer ?
#
loop_
_entity_poly.entity_id
_entity_poly.type
_entity_poly.pdbx_seq_one_letter_code
_entity_poly.pdbx_strand_id
1 'polypeptide(L)'
;MSKAKRTSIEVQGTSIAMLSHDRQDFLCLTDIAKLKNPDHSDDVIRNWLRSRSTVEFLGVWERLNNPAFNPVEFDGIKSQTGLNSFVLTPKQWIEQTGAIGLRSSAGRYGGTYAHKDIAFEFASWVSVEFKLYLIKETLIPPSITTAQASLAYASEADLLNVALFGQTAKQWRDAHPEAEGNLRDHAPLEQLVVLTNLESLNSVLIRQGLLAPERLLKLNEIAITQMRTLLADTNLKRLQ
;
A
#
# COMPACT_ATOMS: atom_id res chain seq x y z
N MET A 1 3.18 -20.39 9.04
CA MET A 1 3.41 -19.35 8.01
C MET A 1 2.06 -18.92 7.46
N SER A 2 1.70 -17.65 7.63
CA SER A 2 0.44 -17.10 7.11
C SER A 2 0.52 -17.01 5.59
N LYS A 3 -0.47 -17.55 4.85
CA LYS A 3 -0.53 -17.40 3.38
C LYS A 3 -0.74 -15.92 3.05
N ALA A 4 0.03 -15.37 2.11
CA ALA A 4 -0.19 -14.02 1.61
C ALA A 4 -1.61 -13.90 1.04
N LYS A 5 -2.38 -12.90 1.51
CA LYS A 5 -3.72 -12.61 0.99
C LYS A 5 -3.56 -11.75 -0.24
N ARG A 6 -4.08 -12.22 -1.38
CA ARG A 6 -4.06 -11.48 -2.65
C ARG A 6 -5.38 -10.76 -2.83
N THR A 7 -5.30 -9.47 -3.10
CA THR A 7 -6.43 -8.60 -3.46
C THR A 7 -6.07 -7.82 -4.72
N SER A 8 -6.99 -7.00 -5.23
CA SER A 8 -6.70 -6.03 -6.29
C SER A 8 -7.33 -4.69 -5.96
N ILE A 9 -6.74 -3.65 -6.52
CA ILE A 9 -7.25 -2.28 -6.47
C ILE A 9 -7.42 -1.79 -7.91
N GLU A 10 -8.57 -1.19 -8.20
CA GLU A 10 -8.84 -0.60 -9.52
C GLU A 10 -8.40 0.86 -9.51
N VAL A 11 -7.52 1.23 -10.44
CA VAL A 11 -7.02 2.60 -10.57
C VAL A 11 -7.14 3.00 -12.03
N GLN A 12 -7.99 3.99 -12.33
CA GLN A 12 -8.23 4.45 -13.70
C GLN A 12 -8.55 3.29 -14.68
N GLY A 13 -9.39 2.33 -14.25
CA GLY A 13 -9.77 1.15 -15.04
C GLY A 13 -8.68 0.09 -15.18
N THR A 14 -7.58 0.22 -14.44
CA THR A 14 -6.50 -0.76 -14.39
C THR A 14 -6.51 -1.50 -13.05
N SER A 15 -6.64 -2.82 -13.11
CA SER A 15 -6.56 -3.70 -11.94
C SER A 15 -5.10 -3.90 -11.53
N ILE A 16 -4.73 -3.41 -10.36
CA ILE A 16 -3.40 -3.59 -9.77
C ILE A 16 -3.48 -4.67 -8.69
N ALA A 17 -2.76 -5.77 -8.85
CA ALA A 17 -2.71 -6.79 -7.82
C ALA A 17 -1.97 -6.30 -6.57
N MET A 18 -2.51 -6.65 -5.40
CA MET A 18 -1.94 -6.39 -4.09
C MET A 18 -1.65 -7.70 -3.36
N LEU A 19 -0.50 -7.76 -2.71
CA LEU A 19 -0.14 -8.83 -1.79
C LEU A 19 0.01 -8.24 -0.40
N SER A 20 -0.85 -8.64 0.52
CA SER A 20 -0.68 -8.33 1.94
C SER A 20 0.05 -9.51 2.59
N HIS A 21 1.28 -9.27 3.03
CA HIS A 21 2.08 -10.25 3.76
C HIS A 21 2.74 -9.56 4.96
N ASP A 22 2.64 -10.18 6.13
CA ASP A 22 3.22 -9.67 7.37
C ASP A 22 2.95 -8.18 7.63
N ARG A 23 1.71 -7.76 7.32
CA ARG A 23 1.17 -6.40 7.59
C ARG A 23 1.79 -5.28 6.75
N GLN A 24 2.50 -5.63 5.67
CA GLN A 24 2.92 -4.70 4.64
C GLN A 24 2.17 -5.00 3.33
N ASP A 25 1.75 -3.93 2.65
CA ASP A 25 1.08 -4.02 1.36
C ASP A 25 2.10 -3.86 0.23
N PHE A 26 2.12 -4.87 -0.64
CA PHE A 26 2.93 -4.89 -1.84
C PHE A 26 2.04 -4.71 -3.07
N LEU A 27 2.38 -3.74 -3.92
CA LEU A 27 1.68 -3.45 -5.17
C LEU A 27 2.44 -4.06 -6.35
N CYS A 28 1.69 -4.60 -7.32
CA CYS A 28 2.25 -5.21 -8.52
C CYS A 28 2.80 -4.13 -9.48
N LEU A 29 4.12 -3.97 -9.53
CA LEU A 29 4.79 -3.09 -10.49
C LEU A 29 4.53 -3.54 -11.93
N THR A 30 4.41 -4.85 -12.16
CA THR A 30 4.12 -5.38 -13.49
C THR A 30 2.77 -4.90 -14.01
N ASP A 31 1.75 -4.78 -13.16
CA ASP A 31 0.45 -4.26 -13.58
C ASP A 31 0.51 -2.74 -13.84
N ILE A 32 1.24 -1.98 -13.01
CA ILE A 32 1.48 -0.55 -13.24
C ILE A 32 2.28 -0.31 -14.54
N ALA A 33 3.27 -1.16 -14.83
CA ALA A 33 4.13 -1.05 -16.00
C ALA A 33 3.37 -1.25 -17.33
N LYS A 34 2.29 -2.05 -17.33
CA LYS A 34 1.44 -2.27 -18.50
C LYS A 34 0.77 -0.99 -19.00
N LEU A 35 0.59 0.02 -18.14
CA LEU A 35 0.10 1.34 -18.56
C LEU A 35 1.01 2.01 -19.60
N LYS A 36 2.32 1.73 -19.53
CA LYS A 36 3.31 2.33 -20.42
C LYS A 36 3.66 1.41 -21.58
N ASN A 37 3.80 0.12 -21.31
CA ASN A 37 4.04 -0.90 -22.34
C ASN A 37 3.40 -2.24 -21.92
N PRO A 38 2.22 -2.59 -22.46
CA PRO A 38 1.52 -3.83 -22.13
C PRO A 38 2.33 -5.09 -22.45
N ASP A 39 3.07 -5.07 -23.57
CA ASP A 39 3.76 -6.24 -24.11
C ASP A 39 5.14 -6.47 -23.45
N HIS A 40 5.76 -5.40 -22.94
CA HIS A 40 7.12 -5.42 -22.37
C HIS A 40 7.20 -4.75 -20.98
N SER A 41 6.28 -5.12 -20.10
CA SER A 41 6.21 -4.59 -18.73
C SER A 41 7.48 -4.80 -17.90
N ASP A 42 8.24 -5.87 -18.15
CA ASP A 42 9.51 -6.15 -17.48
C ASP A 42 10.63 -5.19 -17.93
N ASP A 43 10.66 -4.79 -19.20
CA ASP A 43 11.60 -3.79 -19.70
C ASP A 43 11.33 -2.41 -19.12
N VAL A 44 10.06 -2.06 -18.89
CA VAL A 44 9.68 -0.79 -18.22
C VAL A 44 10.29 -0.74 -16.81
N ILE A 45 10.22 -1.84 -16.06
CA ILE A 45 10.78 -1.92 -14.70
C ILE A 45 12.31 -1.91 -14.74
N ARG A 46 12.95 -2.61 -15.68
CA ARG A 46 14.42 -2.56 -15.86
C ARG A 46 14.90 -1.14 -16.19
N ASN A 47 14.18 -0.44 -17.06
CA ASN A 47 14.49 0.93 -17.43
C ASN A 47 14.38 1.89 -16.23
N TRP A 48 13.39 1.69 -15.37
CA TRP A 48 13.27 2.45 -14.13
C TRP A 48 14.45 2.22 -13.18
N LEU A 49 14.90 0.97 -13.03
CA LEU A 49 16.06 0.60 -12.19
C LEU A 49 17.41 1.07 -12.74
N ARG A 50 17.48 1.54 -14.00
CA ARG A 50 18.71 2.09 -14.58
C ARG A 50 19.08 3.46 -14.02
N SER A 51 18.11 4.20 -13.49
CA SER A 51 18.33 5.55 -12.97
C SER A 51 19.07 5.52 -11.63
N ARG A 52 20.08 6.38 -11.50
CA ARG A 52 20.78 6.61 -10.23
C ARG A 52 19.82 7.07 -9.13
N SER A 53 18.86 7.93 -9.46
CA SER A 53 17.86 8.41 -8.49
C SER A 53 17.01 7.26 -7.93
N THR A 54 16.61 6.32 -8.78
CA THR A 54 15.85 5.13 -8.39
C THR A 54 16.66 4.23 -7.48
N VAL A 55 17.90 3.91 -7.87
CA VAL A 55 18.79 3.05 -7.07
C VAL A 55 19.10 3.69 -5.71
N GLU A 56 19.33 5.00 -5.67
CA GLU A 56 19.53 5.73 -4.42
C GLU A 56 18.28 5.69 -3.53
N PHE A 57 17.10 5.94 -4.10
CA PHE A 57 15.83 5.86 -3.36
C PHE A 57 15.61 4.45 -2.77
N LEU A 58 15.79 3.40 -3.57
CA LEU A 58 15.65 2.01 -3.11
C LEU A 58 16.66 1.71 -1.99
N GLY A 59 17.93 2.09 -2.15
CA GLY A 59 18.95 1.86 -1.14
C GLY A 59 18.68 2.58 0.19
N VAL A 60 18.16 3.81 0.14
CA VAL A 60 17.74 4.54 1.35
C VAL A 60 16.55 3.86 2.01
N TRP A 61 15.52 3.50 1.22
CA TRP A 61 14.35 2.79 1.74
C TRP A 61 14.75 1.49 2.43
N GLU A 62 15.63 0.68 1.81
CA GLU A 62 16.12 -0.57 2.40
C GLU A 62 16.94 -0.33 3.67
N ARG A 63 17.85 0.65 3.70
CA ARG A 63 18.62 0.96 4.93
C ARG A 63 17.73 1.32 6.12
N LEU A 64 16.59 1.97 5.88
CA LEU A 64 15.65 2.37 6.92
C LEU A 64 14.75 1.22 7.38
N ASN A 65 14.44 0.26 6.50
CA ASN A 65 13.40 -0.74 6.75
C ASN A 65 13.90 -2.19 6.80
N ASN A 66 15.17 -2.44 6.45
CA ASN A 66 15.74 -3.76 6.30
C ASN A 66 17.09 -3.88 7.04
N PRO A 67 17.09 -4.39 8.28
CA PRO A 67 18.30 -4.61 9.05
C PRO A 67 19.30 -5.58 8.41
N ALA A 68 18.85 -6.43 7.49
CA ALA A 68 19.67 -7.42 6.78
C ALA A 68 20.19 -6.91 5.42
N PHE A 69 19.94 -5.64 5.06
CA PHE A 69 20.38 -5.06 3.80
C PHE A 69 21.90 -5.01 3.70
N ASN A 70 22.45 -5.35 2.53
CA ASN A 70 23.89 -5.35 2.27
C ASN A 70 24.35 -4.00 1.67
N PRO A 71 24.97 -3.10 2.47
CA PRO A 71 25.37 -1.78 1.99
C PRO A 71 26.55 -1.82 1.01
N VAL A 72 27.41 -2.84 1.08
CA VAL A 72 28.60 -2.95 0.22
C VAL A 72 28.20 -3.25 -1.21
N GLU A 73 27.32 -4.23 -1.41
CA GLU A 73 26.77 -4.56 -2.73
C GLU A 73 25.94 -3.40 -3.29
N PHE A 74 25.17 -2.72 -2.44
CA PHE A 74 24.47 -1.49 -2.82
C PHE A 74 25.41 -0.41 -3.35
N ASP A 75 26.50 -0.09 -2.64
CA ASP A 75 27.45 0.93 -3.08
C ASP A 75 28.14 0.52 -4.40
N GLY A 76 28.40 -0.79 -4.58
CA GLY A 76 28.88 -1.37 -5.84
C GLY A 76 27.92 -1.16 -7.01
N ILE A 77 26.64 -1.49 -6.84
CA ILE A 77 25.59 -1.25 -7.84
C ILE A 77 25.46 0.25 -8.13
N LYS A 78 25.38 1.07 -7.07
CA LYS A 78 25.22 2.53 -7.17
C LYS A 78 26.35 3.16 -7.98
N SER A 79 27.59 2.70 -7.81
CA SER A 79 28.76 3.20 -8.55
C SER A 79 28.69 2.97 -10.06
N GLN A 80 27.96 1.94 -10.50
CA GLN A 80 27.80 1.57 -11.91
C GLN A 80 26.59 2.27 -12.57
N THR A 81 25.69 2.86 -11.77
CA THR A 81 24.54 3.59 -12.30
C THR A 81 24.96 4.76 -13.19
N GLY A 82 24.23 4.98 -14.28
CA GLY A 82 24.54 6.02 -15.26
C GLY A 82 25.46 5.58 -16.41
N LEU A 83 26.10 4.41 -16.32
CA LEU A 83 26.77 3.82 -17.48
C LEU A 83 25.74 3.37 -18.52
N ASN A 84 26.05 3.54 -19.81
CA ASN A 84 25.16 3.11 -20.89
C ASN A 84 24.96 1.58 -20.91
N SER A 85 25.97 0.83 -20.46
CA SER A 85 25.94 -0.62 -20.33
C SER A 85 25.29 -1.12 -19.04
N PHE A 86 24.90 -0.22 -18.12
CA PHE A 86 24.32 -0.63 -16.85
C PHE A 86 22.94 -1.24 -17.04
N VAL A 87 22.78 -2.48 -16.58
CA VAL A 87 21.53 -3.22 -16.58
C VAL A 87 21.34 -3.84 -15.20
N LEU A 88 20.19 -3.58 -14.59
CA LEU A 88 19.80 -4.15 -13.31
C LEU A 88 18.36 -4.65 -13.40
N THR A 89 18.16 -5.90 -13.02
CA THR A 89 16.82 -6.49 -12.88
C THR A 89 16.37 -6.48 -11.42
N PRO A 90 15.05 -6.49 -11.13
CA PRO A 90 14.55 -6.61 -9.76
C PRO A 90 15.12 -7.84 -9.04
N LYS A 91 15.24 -8.96 -9.75
CA LYS A 91 15.82 -10.19 -9.21
C LYS A 91 17.28 -10.02 -8.80
N GLN A 92 18.11 -9.43 -9.66
CA GLN A 92 19.51 -9.14 -9.33
C GLN A 92 19.64 -8.18 -8.14
N TRP A 93 18.83 -7.13 -8.09
CA TRP A 93 18.80 -6.21 -6.94
C TRP A 93 18.51 -6.94 -5.63
N ILE A 94 17.47 -7.78 -5.61
CA ILE A 94 17.08 -8.58 -4.44
C ILE A 94 18.20 -9.54 -4.03
N GLU A 95 18.74 -10.31 -4.97
CA GLU A 95 19.74 -11.35 -4.69
C GLU A 95 21.08 -10.77 -4.22
N GLN A 96 21.54 -9.66 -4.80
CA GLN A 96 22.82 -9.04 -4.43
C GLN A 96 22.74 -8.28 -3.11
N THR A 97 21.64 -7.55 -2.88
CA THR A 97 21.55 -6.64 -1.73
C THR A 97 20.79 -7.21 -0.53
N GLY A 98 20.10 -8.34 -0.70
CA GLY A 98 19.18 -8.85 0.33
C GLY A 98 17.93 -7.96 0.52
N ALA A 99 17.56 -7.18 -0.50
CA ALA A 99 16.44 -6.25 -0.45
C ALA A 99 15.10 -6.95 -0.18
N ILE A 100 14.26 -6.34 0.65
CA ILE A 100 12.92 -6.85 1.01
C ILE A 100 11.79 -6.02 0.41
N GLY A 101 12.09 -4.80 -0.04
CA GLY A 101 11.15 -3.84 -0.61
C GLY A 101 10.68 -4.23 -2.01
N LEU A 102 11.42 -5.07 -2.72
CA LEU A 102 11.01 -5.68 -4.00
C LEU A 102 10.85 -7.18 -3.84
N ARG A 103 9.88 -7.75 -4.55
CA ARG A 103 9.67 -9.20 -4.67
C ARG A 103 9.47 -9.54 -6.13
N SER A 104 10.24 -10.47 -6.66
CA SER A 104 10.12 -10.91 -8.05
C SER A 104 9.93 -12.42 -8.10
N SER A 105 8.87 -12.87 -8.79
CA SER A 105 8.60 -14.29 -9.00
C SER A 105 8.19 -14.56 -10.44
N ALA A 106 8.53 -15.74 -10.95
CA ALA A 106 8.16 -16.19 -12.29
C ALA A 106 6.90 -17.07 -12.26
N GLY A 107 6.18 -17.15 -13.40
CA GLY A 107 5.04 -18.05 -13.60
C GLY A 107 3.69 -17.35 -13.77
N ARG A 108 2.61 -18.14 -13.87
CA ARG A 108 1.23 -17.67 -14.18
C ARG A 108 0.69 -16.61 -13.21
N TYR A 109 1.18 -16.60 -11.98
CA TYR A 109 0.84 -15.61 -10.94
C TYR A 109 2.04 -14.77 -10.50
N GLY A 110 3.14 -14.89 -11.23
CA GLY A 110 4.38 -14.16 -11.03
C GLY A 110 4.24 -12.68 -11.39
N GLY A 111 5.36 -11.98 -11.30
CA GLY A 111 5.45 -10.54 -11.48
C GLY A 111 6.45 -9.93 -10.50
N THR A 112 6.68 -8.63 -10.67
CA THR A 112 7.44 -7.84 -9.71
C THR A 112 6.48 -7.04 -8.85
N TYR A 113 6.59 -7.19 -7.54
CA TYR A 113 5.83 -6.48 -6.54
C TYR A 113 6.78 -5.62 -5.72
N ALA A 114 6.28 -4.49 -5.24
CA ALA A 114 7.06 -3.59 -4.41
C ALA A 114 6.26 -3.11 -3.21
N HIS A 115 6.95 -2.79 -2.12
CA HIS A 115 6.37 -2.08 -0.99
C HIS A 115 5.63 -0.82 -1.47
N LYS A 116 4.56 -0.42 -0.79
CA LYS A 116 3.69 0.71 -1.17
C LYS A 116 4.46 1.99 -1.54
N ASP A 117 5.44 2.40 -0.72
CA ASP A 117 6.24 3.60 -1.00
C ASP A 117 7.06 3.48 -2.28
N ILE A 118 7.67 2.31 -2.49
CA ILE A 118 8.46 2.01 -3.69
C ILE A 118 7.56 1.97 -4.92
N ALA A 119 6.36 1.38 -4.79
CA ALA A 119 5.39 1.36 -5.86
C ALA A 119 4.86 2.76 -6.21
N PHE A 120 4.70 3.65 -5.24
CA PHE A 120 4.38 5.05 -5.50
C PHE A 120 5.50 5.80 -6.21
N GLU A 121 6.77 5.50 -5.88
CA GLU A 121 7.90 6.07 -6.60
C GLU A 121 7.95 5.57 -8.05
N PHE A 122 7.73 4.27 -8.27
CA PHE A 122 7.59 3.72 -9.62
C PHE A 122 6.44 4.36 -10.38
N ALA A 123 5.27 4.49 -9.74
CA ALA A 123 4.11 5.16 -10.35
C ALA A 123 4.44 6.61 -10.73
N SER A 124 5.22 7.33 -9.91
CA SER A 124 5.70 8.69 -10.22
C SER A 124 6.50 8.74 -11.51
N TRP A 125 7.37 7.74 -11.71
CA TRP A 125 8.20 7.63 -12.90
C TRP A 125 7.39 7.19 -14.15
N VAL A 126 6.34 6.38 -13.95
CA VAL A 126 5.44 5.95 -15.03
C VAL A 126 4.53 7.10 -15.46
N SER A 127 3.77 7.68 -14.53
CA SER A 127 2.83 8.79 -14.75
C SER A 127 2.47 9.46 -13.41
N VAL A 128 2.76 10.76 -13.30
CA VAL A 128 2.38 11.58 -12.13
C VAL A 128 0.88 11.55 -11.89
N GLU A 129 0.07 11.60 -12.95
CA GLU A 129 -1.38 11.51 -12.86
C GLU A 129 -1.82 10.16 -12.28
N PHE A 130 -1.27 9.06 -12.79
CA PHE A 130 -1.59 7.73 -12.28
C PHE A 130 -1.21 7.57 -10.80
N LYS A 131 -0.04 8.09 -10.40
CA LYS A 131 0.37 8.13 -8.98
C LYS A 131 -0.67 8.82 -8.10
N LEU A 132 -1.20 9.97 -8.53
CA LEU A 132 -2.20 10.69 -7.74
C LEU A 132 -3.49 9.88 -7.57
N TYR A 133 -3.95 9.19 -8.62
CA TYR A 133 -5.09 8.29 -8.49
C TYR A 133 -4.78 7.08 -7.61
N LEU A 134 -3.62 6.45 -7.78
CA LEU A 134 -3.20 5.31 -6.97
C LEU A 134 -3.14 5.67 -5.48
N ILE A 135 -2.60 6.85 -5.12
CA ILE A 135 -2.60 7.34 -3.74
C ILE A 135 -4.02 7.41 -3.19
N LYS A 136 -4.95 8.07 -3.92
CA LYS A 136 -6.36 8.20 -3.50
C LYS A 136 -7.02 6.85 -3.28
N GLU A 137 -6.88 5.92 -4.23
CA GLU A 137 -7.50 4.60 -4.13
C GLU A 137 -6.96 3.84 -2.90
N THR A 138 -5.68 3.95 -2.59
CA THR A 138 -5.11 3.29 -1.39
C THR A 138 -5.53 3.91 -0.04
N LEU A 139 -6.23 5.04 -0.04
CA LEU A 139 -6.83 5.61 1.17
C LEU A 139 -8.21 5.00 1.48
N ILE A 140 -8.85 4.34 0.52
CA ILE A 140 -10.15 3.73 0.70
C ILE A 140 -9.98 2.41 1.49
N PRO A 141 -10.73 2.20 2.58
CA PRO A 141 -10.65 0.95 3.34
C PRO A 141 -10.94 -0.28 2.48
N PRO A 142 -10.22 -1.40 2.69
CA PRO A 142 -10.63 -2.66 2.11
C PRO A 142 -11.96 -3.13 2.72
N SER A 143 -12.76 -3.86 1.94
CA SER A 143 -13.98 -4.47 2.45
C SER A 143 -13.68 -5.56 3.49
N ILE A 144 -14.33 -5.46 4.65
CA ILE A 144 -14.20 -6.44 5.73
C ILE A 144 -15.04 -7.68 5.41
N THR A 145 -14.44 -8.86 5.54
CA THR A 145 -15.17 -10.12 5.35
C THR A 145 -15.96 -10.48 6.59
N THR A 146 -17.02 -11.29 6.45
CA THR A 146 -17.79 -11.81 7.59
C THR A 146 -16.90 -12.53 8.60
N ALA A 147 -15.90 -13.29 8.14
CA ALA A 147 -14.94 -13.96 9.01
C ALA A 147 -14.10 -12.98 9.84
N GLN A 148 -13.68 -11.86 9.25
CA GLN A 148 -13.02 -10.78 9.99
C GLN A 148 -13.99 -10.08 10.95
N ALA A 149 -15.24 -9.89 10.54
CA ALA A 149 -16.25 -9.26 11.37
C ALA A 149 -16.60 -10.07 12.62
N SER A 150 -16.56 -11.40 12.53
CA SER A 150 -16.81 -12.31 13.66
C SER A 150 -15.67 -12.37 14.68
N LEU A 151 -14.53 -11.73 14.43
CA LEU A 151 -13.44 -11.66 15.41
C LEU A 151 -13.83 -10.81 16.61
N ALA A 152 -13.42 -11.24 17.81
CA ALA A 152 -13.56 -10.43 19.01
C ALA A 152 -12.46 -9.36 19.05
N TYR A 153 -12.86 -8.09 19.09
CA TYR A 153 -11.96 -6.95 19.21
C TYR A 153 -11.83 -6.52 20.68
N ALA A 154 -10.66 -6.03 21.07
CA ALA A 154 -10.38 -5.70 22.46
C ALA A 154 -11.15 -4.46 22.96
N SER A 155 -11.56 -3.57 22.06
CA SER A 155 -12.30 -2.35 22.39
C SER A 155 -13.14 -1.86 21.20
N GLU A 156 -14.11 -0.97 21.47
CA GLU A 156 -14.85 -0.26 20.41
C GLU A 156 -13.90 0.59 19.53
N ALA A 157 -12.83 1.14 20.10
CA ALA A 157 -11.84 1.88 19.33
C ALA A 157 -11.11 0.98 18.31
N ASP A 158 -10.81 -0.28 18.68
CA ASP A 158 -10.23 -1.25 17.75
C ASP A 158 -11.23 -1.65 16.65
N LEU A 159 -12.51 -1.79 16.98
CA LEU A 159 -13.55 -2.05 15.98
C LEU A 159 -13.59 -0.92 14.93
N LEU A 160 -13.57 0.33 15.37
CA LEU A 160 -13.54 1.50 14.48
C LEU A 160 -12.25 1.58 13.66
N ASN A 161 -11.10 1.29 14.28
CA ASN A 161 -9.83 1.25 13.58
C ASN A 161 -9.83 0.18 12.48
N VAL A 162 -10.42 -0.98 12.75
CA VAL A 162 -10.55 -2.05 11.75
C VAL A 162 -11.54 -1.66 10.65
N ALA A 163 -12.64 -1.00 10.99
CA ALA A 163 -13.62 -0.53 10.01
C ALA A 163 -13.02 0.44 8.98
N LEU A 164 -12.11 1.32 9.40
CA LEU A 164 -11.54 2.38 8.56
C LEU A 164 -10.14 2.06 8.01
N PHE A 165 -9.27 1.47 8.82
CA PHE A 165 -7.86 1.22 8.46
C PHE A 165 -7.57 -0.26 8.18
N GLY A 166 -8.54 -1.16 8.40
CA GLY A 166 -8.37 -2.59 8.20
C GLY A 166 -7.49 -3.29 9.25
N GLN A 167 -7.06 -2.58 10.30
CA GLN A 167 -6.17 -3.09 11.33
C GLN A 167 -6.46 -2.50 12.72
N THR A 168 -6.06 -3.24 13.75
CA THR A 168 -6.14 -2.83 15.17
C THR A 168 -4.97 -1.92 15.56
N ALA A 169 -5.11 -1.22 16.69
CA ALA A 169 -4.03 -0.38 17.23
C ALA A 169 -2.77 -1.19 17.59
N LYS A 170 -2.93 -2.46 18.00
CA LYS A 170 -1.80 -3.36 18.24
C LYS A 170 -1.09 -3.75 16.93
N GLN A 171 -1.86 -4.15 15.92
CA GLN A 171 -1.31 -4.53 14.61
C GLN A 171 -0.52 -3.38 13.98
N TRP A 172 -1.02 -2.14 14.08
CA TRP A 172 -0.31 -0.97 13.57
C TRP A 172 1.01 -0.72 14.30
N ARG A 173 1.03 -0.75 15.64
CA ARG A 173 2.25 -0.55 16.45
C ARG A 173 3.32 -1.60 16.16
N ASP A 174 2.92 -2.86 16.07
CA ASP A 174 3.82 -3.96 15.74
C ASP A 174 4.43 -3.80 14.33
N ALA A 175 3.69 -3.19 13.39
CA ALA A 175 4.17 -2.94 12.02
C ALA A 175 5.01 -1.65 11.91
N HIS A 176 4.91 -0.74 12.88
CA HIS A 176 5.61 0.54 12.91
C HIS A 176 6.27 0.76 14.27
N PRO A 177 7.26 -0.07 14.65
CA PRO A 177 7.86 -0.04 15.99
C PRO A 177 8.60 1.27 16.29
N GLU A 178 9.06 1.97 15.25
CA GLU A 178 9.80 3.24 15.37
C GLU A 178 8.91 4.48 15.17
N ALA A 179 7.62 4.31 14.86
CA ALA A 179 6.72 5.45 14.69
C ALA A 179 6.32 6.03 16.06
N GLU A 180 6.48 7.35 16.20
CA GLU A 180 5.97 8.07 17.37
C GLU A 180 4.44 8.20 17.30
N GLY A 181 3.76 8.19 18.45
CA GLY A 181 2.31 8.39 18.53
C GLY A 181 1.48 7.14 18.22
N ASN A 182 0.27 7.35 17.69
CA ASN A 182 -0.70 6.29 17.42
C ASN A 182 -1.18 6.30 15.95
N LEU A 183 -1.84 5.23 15.51
CA LEU A 183 -2.37 5.04 14.15
C LEU A 183 -3.08 6.27 13.58
N ARG A 184 -3.87 6.97 14.39
CA ARG A 184 -4.68 8.12 13.95
C ARG A 184 -3.83 9.37 13.72
N ASP A 185 -2.70 9.51 14.42
CA ASP A 185 -1.79 10.65 14.24
C ASP A 185 -1.12 10.63 12.85
N HIS A 186 -1.04 9.45 12.24
CA HIS A 186 -0.48 9.22 10.90
C HIS A 186 -1.55 9.11 9.82
N ALA A 187 -2.83 9.26 10.17
CA ALA A 187 -3.93 9.19 9.21
C ALA A 187 -4.11 10.55 8.49
N PRO A 188 -4.38 10.56 7.18
CA PRO A 188 -4.74 11.77 6.46
C PRO A 188 -6.08 12.34 6.97
N LEU A 189 -6.25 13.65 6.78
CA LEU A 189 -7.41 14.40 7.27
C LEU A 189 -8.74 13.78 6.82
N GLU A 190 -8.83 13.29 5.59
CA GLU A 190 -10.02 12.64 5.03
C GLU A 190 -10.43 11.42 5.87
N GLN A 191 -9.47 10.58 6.26
CA GLN A 191 -9.75 9.41 7.10
C GLN A 191 -10.15 9.84 8.52
N LEU A 192 -9.55 10.90 9.08
CA LEU A 192 -9.94 11.43 10.39
C LEU A 192 -11.37 12.00 10.41
N VAL A 193 -11.78 12.66 9.34
CA VAL A 193 -13.17 13.14 9.16
C VAL A 193 -14.13 11.97 9.14
N VAL A 194 -13.83 10.92 8.37
CA VAL A 194 -14.66 9.71 8.34
C VAL A 194 -14.70 9.03 9.70
N LEU A 195 -13.55 8.90 10.38
CA LEU A 195 -13.46 8.28 11.70
C LEU A 195 -14.37 8.96 12.73
N THR A 196 -14.35 10.29 12.79
CA THR A 196 -15.19 11.09 13.69
C THR A 196 -16.68 10.80 13.45
N ASN A 197 -17.07 10.63 12.18
CA ASN A 197 -18.42 10.25 11.84
C ASN A 197 -18.75 8.80 12.25
N LEU A 198 -17.83 7.86 12.04
CA LEU A 198 -18.00 6.47 12.46
C LEU A 198 -18.17 6.35 13.99
N GLU A 199 -17.47 7.17 14.77
CA GLU A 199 -17.61 7.22 16.24
C GLU A 199 -19.05 7.62 16.66
N SER A 200 -19.60 8.64 16.01
CA SER A 200 -20.99 9.08 16.22
C SER A 200 -22.00 8.00 15.81
N LEU A 201 -21.82 7.41 14.62
CA LEU A 201 -22.71 6.38 14.10
C LEU A 201 -22.66 5.10 14.94
N ASN A 202 -21.47 4.65 15.36
CA ASN A 202 -21.35 3.47 16.22
C ASN A 202 -22.12 3.65 17.53
N SER A 203 -22.09 4.85 18.12
CA SER A 203 -22.87 5.16 19.31
C SER A 203 -24.38 4.99 19.09
N VAL A 204 -24.89 5.32 17.89
CA VAL A 204 -26.29 5.10 17.50
C VAL A 204 -26.57 3.60 17.32
N LEU A 205 -25.70 2.88 16.62
CA LEU A 205 -25.87 1.45 16.35
C LEU A 205 -25.83 0.61 17.62
N ILE A 206 -25.01 0.99 18.61
CA ILE A 206 -25.00 0.36 19.95
C ILE A 206 -26.36 0.55 20.64
N ARG A 207 -26.95 1.76 20.59
CA ARG A 207 -28.28 2.02 21.17
C ARG A 207 -29.40 1.25 20.47
N GLN A 208 -29.24 0.95 19.19
CA GLN A 208 -30.15 0.12 18.41
C GLN A 208 -30.01 -1.38 18.71
N GLY A 209 -29.06 -1.78 19.56
CA GLY A 209 -28.85 -3.17 19.96
C GLY A 209 -28.16 -4.04 18.92
N LEU A 210 -27.56 -3.46 17.87
CA LEU A 210 -26.83 -4.23 16.86
C LEU A 210 -25.59 -4.87 17.49
N LEU A 211 -25.29 -6.10 17.09
CA LEU A 211 -24.11 -6.83 17.56
C LEU A 211 -22.82 -6.28 16.92
N ALA A 212 -21.70 -6.37 17.63
CA ALA A 212 -20.41 -5.83 17.15
C ALA A 212 -20.02 -6.29 15.73
N PRO A 213 -20.17 -7.58 15.33
CA PRO A 213 -19.88 -8.01 13.96
C PRO A 213 -20.75 -7.31 12.90
N GLU A 214 -22.04 -7.12 13.18
CA GLU A 214 -22.97 -6.44 12.28
C GLU A 214 -22.63 -4.95 12.16
N ARG A 215 -22.30 -4.31 13.29
CA ARG A 215 -21.86 -2.91 13.31
C ARG A 215 -20.59 -2.72 12.51
N LEU A 216 -19.60 -3.60 12.65
CA LEU A 216 -18.34 -3.51 11.92
C LEU A 216 -18.54 -3.55 10.40
N LEU A 217 -19.34 -4.49 9.90
CA LEU A 217 -19.64 -4.56 8.46
C LEU A 217 -20.31 -3.28 7.97
N LYS A 218 -21.32 -2.80 8.71
CA LYS A 218 -22.07 -1.58 8.35
C LYS A 218 -21.19 -0.33 8.41
N LEU A 219 -20.35 -0.20 9.44
CA LEU A 219 -19.43 0.93 9.59
C LEU A 219 -18.35 0.92 8.50
N ASN A 220 -17.83 -0.25 8.11
CA ASN A 220 -16.89 -0.36 7.00
C ASN A 220 -17.53 0.03 5.65
N GLU A 221 -18.76 -0.40 5.38
CA GLU A 221 -19.50 0.02 4.18
C GLU A 221 -19.69 1.55 4.12
N ILE A 222 -20.05 2.15 5.26
CA ILE A 222 -20.18 3.60 5.40
C ILE A 222 -18.83 4.30 5.22
N ALA A 223 -17.75 3.76 5.81
CA ALA A 223 -16.41 4.30 5.68
C ALA A 223 -15.94 4.34 4.22
N ILE A 224 -16.13 3.22 3.49
CA ILE A 224 -15.81 3.12 2.06
C ILE A 224 -16.58 4.17 1.25
N THR A 225 -17.89 4.30 1.53
CA THR A 225 -18.76 5.24 0.82
C THR A 225 -18.32 6.69 1.06
N GLN A 226 -18.08 7.06 2.31
CA GLN A 226 -17.66 8.43 2.65
C GLN A 226 -16.27 8.77 2.11
N MET A 227 -15.32 7.83 2.18
CA MET A 227 -14.00 8.03 1.59
C MET A 227 -14.08 8.27 0.09
N ARG A 228 -14.90 7.49 -0.64
CA ARG A 228 -15.12 7.71 -2.08
C ARG A 228 -15.69 9.10 -2.38
N THR A 229 -16.70 9.54 -1.61
CA THR A 229 -17.29 10.87 -1.78
C THR A 229 -16.27 11.99 -1.54
N LEU A 230 -15.53 11.94 -0.43
CA LEU A 230 -14.53 12.97 -0.10
C LEU A 230 -13.42 13.07 -1.15
N LEU A 231 -12.91 11.94 -1.61
CA LEU A 231 -11.81 11.88 -2.59
C LEU A 231 -12.26 12.31 -4.00
N ALA A 232 -13.55 12.14 -4.32
CA ALA A 232 -14.18 12.63 -5.56
C ALA A 232 -14.48 14.13 -5.50
N ASP A 233 -15.03 14.65 -4.39
CA ASP A 233 -15.36 16.07 -4.23
C ASP A 233 -14.14 17.00 -4.29
N THR A 234 -12.97 16.48 -3.92
CA THR A 234 -11.70 17.22 -4.06
C THR A 234 -11.39 17.55 -5.53
N ASN A 235 -11.93 16.81 -6.50
CA ASN A 235 -11.81 17.14 -7.93
C ASN A 235 -12.77 18.27 -8.36
N LEU A 236 -13.96 18.34 -7.76
CA LEU A 236 -14.99 19.34 -8.10
C LEU A 236 -14.60 20.76 -7.63
N LYS A 237 -13.96 20.88 -6.47
CA LYS A 237 -13.52 22.20 -5.94
C LYS A 237 -12.31 22.80 -6.64
N ARG A 238 -11.61 22.07 -7.52
CA ARG A 238 -10.42 22.56 -8.25
C ARG A 238 -10.73 23.04 -9.68
N LEU A 239 -11.97 22.89 -10.14
CA LEU A 239 -12.44 23.31 -11.47
C LEU A 239 -13.32 24.57 -11.43
N GLN A 240 -13.39 25.25 -10.27
CA GLN A 240 -14.03 26.56 -10.08
C GLN A 240 -12.98 27.57 -9.64
#